data_AF-A0A8T0IQZ7-F1
#
_entry.id   AF-A0A8T0IQZ7-F1
#
_cell.length_a   1.000
_cell.length_b   1.000
_cell.length_c   1.000
_cell.angle_alpha   90.00
_cell.angle_beta   90.00
_cell.angle_gamma   90.00
#
_symmetry.space_group_name_H-M   'P 1'
#
loop_
_entity.id
_entity.type
_entity.pdbx_description
1 polymer ?
#
loop_
_entity_poly.entity_id
_entity_poly.type
_entity_poly.pdbx_seq_one_letter_code
_entity_poly.pdbx_strand_id
1 'polypeptide(L)'
;MIHQKHTCEKFTALKGRKLLSPRTCLTRPINLKWAGQVPLNFQPDWKAVWSSSRPRKEAAFLWSLIHKAVAVNEWRHRAIPAISALCDGCTSGTPETILHCFYACEPAARAWHFAATVLHLSARSPWSPSPRPLPTWDQCILGVDLPNELQESQVLWSLIRGATLWVIWIQRNQRVFHNNLWPVTVLEQQLWDAFLDLAHVAWNKISWCEENQPQGITRATEEFRTTWLPVGLFFTLTERGPRWNYQRPPTDLFLSP
;
A
#
# COMPACT_ATOMS: atom_id res chain seq x y z
N MET A 1 -56.37 26.51 8.00
CA MET A 1 -55.10 27.23 8.28
C MET A 1 -53.94 26.29 8.03
N ILE A 2 -53.16 26.61 7.01
CA ILE A 2 -51.74 26.31 6.71
C ILE A 2 -51.25 24.85 6.94
N HIS A 3 -51.30 24.07 5.85
CA HIS A 3 -50.38 22.95 5.62
C HIS A 3 -48.95 23.48 5.43
N GLN A 4 -48.05 23.26 6.39
CA GLN A 4 -46.62 23.41 6.16
C GLN A 4 -46.10 22.19 5.36
N LYS A 5 -45.90 22.40 4.06
CA LYS A 5 -45.07 21.50 3.25
C LYS A 5 -43.62 21.67 3.69
N HIS A 6 -43.06 20.69 4.38
CA HIS A 6 -41.62 20.59 4.54
C HIS A 6 -41.01 20.30 3.17
N THR A 7 -40.46 21.33 2.51
CA THR A 7 -39.59 21.15 1.36
C THR A 7 -38.30 20.49 1.85
N CYS A 8 -38.15 19.20 1.57
CA CYS A 8 -36.86 18.52 1.67
C CYS A 8 -35.93 19.12 0.62
N GLU A 9 -35.11 20.09 1.03
CA GLU A 9 -34.09 20.64 0.16
C GLU A 9 -33.11 19.52 -0.20
N LYS A 10 -32.96 19.24 -1.51
CA LYS A 10 -31.99 18.26 -1.99
C LYS A 10 -30.59 18.69 -1.56
N PHE A 11 -29.99 17.94 -0.64
CA PHE A 11 -28.61 18.11 -0.23
C PHE A 11 -27.70 17.73 -1.41
N THR A 12 -27.07 18.72 -2.04
CA THR A 12 -26.13 18.50 -3.14
C THR A 12 -24.69 18.61 -2.63
N ALA A 13 -23.76 17.91 -3.28
CA ALA A 13 -22.33 18.01 -2.96
C ALA A 13 -21.83 19.47 -3.01
N LEU A 14 -22.42 20.31 -3.86
CA LEU A 14 -22.13 21.74 -3.96
C LEU A 14 -22.60 22.51 -2.71
N LYS A 15 -23.81 22.22 -2.21
CA LYS A 15 -24.38 22.82 -0.99
C LYS A 15 -23.59 22.37 0.25
N GLY A 16 -23.18 21.10 0.29
CA GLY A 16 -22.28 20.57 1.32
C GLY A 16 -20.91 21.26 1.35
N ARG A 17 -20.27 21.49 0.19
CA ARG A 17 -18.99 22.23 0.11
C ARG A 17 -19.12 23.67 0.62
N LYS A 18 -20.23 24.36 0.33
CA LYS A 18 -20.48 25.73 0.80
C LYS A 18 -20.76 25.79 2.31
N LEU A 19 -21.54 24.85 2.84
CA LEU A 19 -21.84 24.78 4.28
C LEU A 19 -20.61 24.42 5.13
N LEU A 20 -19.68 23.66 4.56
CA LEU A 20 -18.39 23.33 5.16
C LEU A 20 -17.28 24.36 4.85
N SER A 21 -17.62 25.49 4.21
CA SER A 21 -16.72 26.59 3.85
C SER A 21 -16.85 27.71 4.87
N PRO A 22 -16.50 27.43 6.13
CA PRO A 22 -15.26 28.00 6.62
C PRO A 22 -14.46 26.95 7.39
N ARG A 23 -13.85 26.01 6.66
CA ARG A 23 -12.75 25.24 7.24
C ARG A 23 -11.55 26.16 7.29
N THR A 24 -11.20 26.61 8.49
CA THR A 24 -9.78 26.80 8.83
C THR A 24 -9.02 25.63 8.19
N CYS A 25 -8.00 25.94 7.40
CA CYS A 25 -7.12 24.95 6.82
C CYS A 25 -6.31 24.30 7.96
N LEU A 26 -6.94 23.44 8.76
CA LEU A 26 -6.38 22.84 9.97
C LEU A 26 -5.51 21.62 9.67
N THR A 27 -5.43 21.20 8.40
CA THR A 27 -4.45 20.18 8.02
C THR A 27 -3.11 20.86 7.81
N ARG A 28 -2.21 20.74 8.79
CA ARG A 28 -0.78 21.08 8.60
C ARG A 28 -0.31 20.51 7.25
N PRO A 29 0.40 21.30 6.42
CA PRO A 29 1.06 20.80 5.21
C PRO A 29 1.85 19.52 5.48
N ILE A 30 1.94 18.63 4.48
CA ILE A 30 2.52 17.29 4.64
C ILE A 30 4.00 17.37 5.03
N ASN A 31 4.75 18.29 4.43
CA ASN A 31 6.13 18.58 4.81
C ASN A 31 6.28 18.97 6.29
N LEU A 32 5.30 19.64 6.90
CA LEU A 32 5.32 19.93 8.35
C LEU A 32 4.94 18.72 9.20
N LYS A 33 4.09 17.82 8.69
CA LYS A 33 3.78 16.55 9.38
C LYS A 33 4.98 15.62 9.41
N TRP A 34 5.78 15.64 8.35
CA TRP A 34 7.01 14.87 8.17
C TRP A 34 8.26 15.75 8.33
N ALA A 35 8.18 16.80 9.17
CA ALA A 35 9.29 17.74 9.36
C ALA A 35 10.56 17.01 9.80
N GLY A 36 11.69 17.33 9.17
CA GLY A 36 12.98 16.69 9.39
C GLY A 36 13.11 15.28 8.80
N GLN A 37 12.06 14.75 8.16
CA GLN A 37 12.06 13.43 7.52
C GLN A 37 11.98 13.55 5.99
N VAL A 38 11.25 14.53 5.45
CA VAL A 38 11.13 14.77 4.00
C VAL A 38 11.63 16.16 3.60
N PRO A 39 12.04 16.36 2.33
CA PRO A 39 12.32 17.69 1.79
C PRO A 39 11.15 18.66 1.97
N LEU A 40 11.44 19.96 2.13
CA LEU A 40 10.39 20.98 2.34
C LEU A 40 9.39 21.08 1.17
N ASN A 41 9.86 20.76 -0.04
CA ASN A 41 9.07 20.74 -1.28
C ASN A 41 8.44 19.37 -1.59
N PHE A 42 8.52 18.40 -0.67
CA PHE A 42 7.94 17.08 -0.89
C PHE A 42 6.43 17.18 -1.15
N GLN A 43 5.99 16.62 -2.28
CA GLN A 43 4.59 16.49 -2.64
C GLN A 43 4.30 15.01 -2.96
N PRO A 44 3.32 14.38 -2.30
CA PRO A 44 2.92 13.03 -2.66
C PRO A 44 2.31 12.99 -4.06
N ASP A 45 2.60 11.93 -4.82
CA ASP A 45 1.89 11.67 -6.06
C ASP A 45 0.48 11.13 -5.78
N TRP A 46 -0.48 12.05 -5.74
CA TRP A 46 -1.88 11.70 -5.55
C TRP A 46 -2.48 10.91 -6.73
N LYS A 47 -1.93 11.02 -7.93
CA LYS A 47 -2.41 10.22 -9.07
C LYS A 47 -2.05 8.75 -8.85
N ALA A 48 -0.83 8.46 -8.39
CA ALA A 48 -0.44 7.11 -8.02
C ALA A 48 -1.23 6.56 -6.82
N VAL A 49 -1.49 7.38 -5.80
CA VAL A 49 -2.29 6.96 -4.62
C VAL A 49 -3.71 6.57 -5.01
N TRP A 50 -4.36 7.36 -5.88
CA TRP A 50 -5.77 7.19 -6.28
C TRP A 50 -5.96 6.42 -7.58
N SER A 51 -4.92 5.77 -8.09
CA SER A 51 -4.96 4.95 -9.31
C SER A 51 -6.10 3.93 -9.26
N SER A 52 -6.80 3.75 -10.39
CA SER A 52 -7.87 2.75 -10.51
C SER A 52 -7.38 1.31 -10.46
N SER A 53 -6.08 1.09 -10.68
CA SER A 53 -5.45 -0.23 -10.56
C SER A 53 -5.29 -0.67 -9.10
N ARG A 54 -5.56 0.21 -8.13
CA ARG A 54 -5.48 -0.08 -6.70
C ARG A 54 -6.88 -0.25 -6.08
N PRO A 55 -7.06 -1.20 -5.15
CA PRO A 55 -8.24 -1.25 -4.29
C PRO A 55 -8.47 0.06 -3.52
N ARG A 56 -9.72 0.54 -3.48
CA ARG A 56 -10.07 1.80 -2.79
C ARG A 56 -9.70 1.82 -1.30
N LYS A 57 -9.74 0.66 -0.63
CA LYS A 57 -9.32 0.50 0.77
C LYS A 57 -7.84 0.87 0.96
N GLU A 58 -6.96 0.44 0.06
CA GLU A 58 -5.54 0.77 0.11
C GLU A 58 -5.30 2.24 -0.21
N ALA A 59 -6.00 2.80 -1.21
CA ALA A 59 -5.86 4.23 -1.55
C ALA A 59 -6.21 5.13 -0.34
N ALA A 60 -7.33 4.84 0.34
CA ALA A 60 -7.72 5.56 1.55
C ALA A 60 -6.73 5.34 2.71
N PHE A 61 -6.15 4.14 2.81
CA PHE A 61 -5.14 3.83 3.81
C PHE A 61 -3.82 4.57 3.56
N LEU A 62 -3.31 4.58 2.33
CA LEU A 62 -2.12 5.35 1.92
C LEU A 62 -2.32 6.84 2.17
N TRP A 63 -3.48 7.38 1.81
CA TRP A 63 -3.84 8.77 2.13
C TRP A 63 -3.73 9.02 3.64
N SER A 64 -4.27 8.13 4.47
CA SER A 64 -4.22 8.24 5.93
C SER A 64 -2.79 8.17 6.46
N LEU A 65 -1.95 7.28 5.93
CA LEU A 65 -0.53 7.17 6.27
C LEU A 65 0.23 8.45 5.96
N ILE A 66 0.11 8.95 4.72
CA ILE A 66 0.78 10.18 4.25
C ILE A 66 0.36 11.39 5.11
N HIS A 67 -0.89 11.44 5.54
CA HIS A 67 -1.38 12.49 6.43
C HIS A 67 -1.10 12.24 7.92
N LYS A 68 -0.35 11.19 8.28
CA LYS A 68 -0.11 10.75 9.67
C LYS A 68 -1.40 10.63 10.50
N ALA A 69 -2.46 10.13 9.86
CA ALA A 69 -3.79 9.97 10.45
C ALA A 69 -4.08 8.54 10.94
N VAL A 70 -3.09 7.64 10.86
CA VAL A 70 -3.22 6.25 11.34
C VAL A 70 -2.93 6.17 12.84
N ALA A 71 -3.79 5.48 13.58
CA ALA A 71 -3.73 5.35 15.04
C ALA A 71 -2.69 4.33 15.51
N VAL A 72 -1.41 4.72 15.45
CA VAL A 72 -0.27 3.99 16.08
C VAL A 72 -0.22 4.22 17.59
N ASN A 73 0.49 3.40 18.36
CA ASN A 73 0.46 3.48 19.83
C ASN A 73 0.96 4.82 20.37
N GLU A 74 1.92 5.50 19.72
CA GLU A 74 2.32 6.86 20.11
C GLU A 74 1.13 7.85 20.05
N TRP A 75 0.27 7.72 19.04
CA TRP A 75 -0.94 8.53 18.94
C TRP A 75 -2.01 8.07 19.95
N ARG A 76 -2.21 6.76 20.10
CA ARG A 76 -3.19 6.20 21.04
C ARG A 76 -2.87 6.57 22.49
N HIS A 77 -1.60 6.53 22.89
CA HIS A 77 -1.14 6.96 24.21
C HIS A 77 -1.44 8.43 24.48
N ARG A 78 -1.22 9.31 23.48
CA ARG A 78 -1.58 10.74 23.62
C ARG A 78 -3.08 10.96 23.77
N ALA A 79 -3.91 10.16 23.09
CA ALA A 79 -5.36 10.24 23.20
C ALA A 79 -5.90 9.60 24.49
N ILE A 80 -5.27 8.52 24.94
CA ILE A 80 -5.67 7.70 26.08
C ILE A 80 -4.39 7.30 26.85
N PRO A 81 -3.98 8.06 27.88
CA PRO A 81 -2.72 7.84 28.60
C PRO A 81 -2.55 6.45 29.24
N ALA A 82 -3.64 5.73 29.48
CA ALA A 82 -3.62 4.36 29.99
C ALA A 82 -3.07 3.32 29.00
N ILE A 83 -3.04 3.64 27.70
CA ILE A 83 -2.48 2.76 26.67
C ILE A 83 -0.98 3.03 26.56
N SER A 84 -0.15 1.98 26.58
CA SER A 84 1.29 2.11 26.38
C SER A 84 1.62 2.71 25.00
N ALA A 85 2.63 3.59 24.94
CA ALA A 85 3.16 4.11 23.67
C ALA A 85 4.08 3.10 22.96
N LEU A 86 4.50 2.04 23.63
CA LEU A 86 5.45 1.06 23.12
C LEU A 86 4.86 0.22 22.00
N CYS A 87 5.72 -0.30 21.12
CA CYS A 87 5.30 -1.24 20.09
C CYS A 87 5.11 -2.64 20.68
N ASP A 88 3.93 -3.23 20.45
CA ASP A 88 3.60 -4.57 20.93
C ASP A 88 4.21 -5.68 20.05
N GLY A 89 4.77 -5.33 18.88
CA GLY A 89 5.20 -6.25 17.83
C GLY A 89 6.70 -6.54 17.75
N CYS A 90 7.54 -5.81 18.48
CA CYS A 90 8.99 -5.99 18.49
C CYS A 90 9.53 -6.20 19.91
N THR A 91 10.76 -6.69 20.01
CA THR A 91 11.44 -6.87 21.30
C THR A 91 12.27 -5.66 21.71
N SER A 92 12.38 -4.62 20.87
CA SER A 92 13.21 -3.44 21.12
C SER A 92 12.65 -2.49 22.18
N GLY A 93 11.39 -2.62 22.57
CA GLY A 93 10.76 -1.77 23.58
C GLY A 93 10.70 -0.29 23.19
N THR A 94 10.69 0.02 21.90
CA THR A 94 10.64 1.41 21.39
C THR A 94 9.21 1.90 21.19
N PRO A 95 8.94 3.22 21.27
CA PRO A 95 7.62 3.78 20.95
C PRO A 95 7.15 3.43 19.53
N GLU A 96 5.87 3.07 19.39
CA GLU A 96 5.26 2.76 18.10
C GLU A 96 4.91 4.03 17.34
N THR A 97 5.86 4.53 16.55
CA THR A 97 5.64 5.58 15.55
C THR A 97 5.24 4.97 14.21
N ILE A 98 4.74 5.78 13.26
CA ILE A 98 4.46 5.33 11.89
C ILE A 98 5.72 4.75 11.22
N LEU A 99 6.87 5.41 11.34
CA LEU A 99 8.12 4.90 10.77
C LEU A 99 8.53 3.57 11.41
N HIS A 100 8.32 3.42 12.72
CA HIS A 100 8.59 2.17 13.38
C HIS A 100 7.66 1.06 12.86
N CYS A 101 6.35 1.18 13.07
CA CYS A 101 5.44 0.06 12.78
C CYS A 101 5.25 -0.24 11.30
N PHE A 102 5.52 0.70 10.39
CA PHE A 102 5.39 0.49 8.94
C PHE A 102 6.70 0.32 8.20
N TYR A 103 7.87 0.39 8.85
CA TYR A 103 9.14 0.18 8.18
C TYR A 103 10.21 -0.48 9.06
N ALA A 104 10.52 0.11 10.21
CA ALA A 104 11.68 -0.31 11.02
C ALA A 104 11.42 -1.48 12.00
N CYS A 105 10.17 -1.73 12.37
CA CYS A 105 9.78 -2.81 13.29
C CYS A 105 10.06 -4.18 12.67
N GLU A 106 10.45 -5.18 13.46
CA GLU A 106 10.82 -6.52 12.94
C GLU A 106 9.78 -7.15 12.00
N PRO A 107 8.45 -7.14 12.30
CA PRO A 107 7.45 -7.66 11.37
C PRO A 107 7.35 -6.83 10.09
N ALA A 108 7.50 -5.50 10.17
CA ALA A 108 7.47 -4.61 9.02
C ALA A 108 8.70 -4.80 8.14
N ALA A 109 9.89 -4.91 8.75
CA ALA A 109 11.12 -5.23 8.06
C ALA A 109 10.98 -6.55 7.30
N ARG A 110 10.46 -7.62 7.92
CA ARG A 110 10.21 -8.89 7.23
C ARG A 110 9.26 -8.75 6.04
N ALA A 111 8.18 -7.99 6.19
CA ALA A 111 7.25 -7.71 5.08
C ALA A 111 7.95 -6.98 3.92
N TRP A 112 8.81 -6.01 4.22
CA TRP A 112 9.57 -5.29 3.19
C TRP A 112 10.65 -6.14 2.54
N HIS A 113 11.32 -7.04 3.25
CA HIS A 113 12.25 -8.00 2.64
C HIS A 113 11.53 -8.91 1.63
N PHE A 114 10.35 -9.40 1.98
CA PHE A 114 9.54 -10.19 1.05
C PHE A 114 9.09 -9.37 -0.17
N ALA A 115 8.57 -8.15 0.05
CA ALA A 115 8.16 -7.27 -1.05
C ALA A 115 9.33 -6.86 -1.96
N ALA A 116 10.50 -6.60 -1.38
CA ALA A 116 11.74 -6.31 -2.11
C ALA A 116 12.21 -7.54 -2.89
N THR A 117 12.09 -8.75 -2.34
CA THR A 117 12.35 -10.01 -3.07
C THR A 117 11.51 -10.08 -4.33
N VAL A 118 10.19 -9.85 -4.21
CA VAL A 118 9.27 -9.85 -5.35
C VAL A 118 9.64 -8.76 -6.36
N LEU A 119 9.96 -7.55 -5.90
CA LEU A 119 10.42 -6.44 -6.75
C LEU A 119 11.68 -6.83 -7.55
N HIS A 120 12.69 -7.36 -6.87
CA HIS A 120 13.98 -7.71 -7.44
C HIS A 120 13.94 -8.94 -8.34
N LEU A 121 13.06 -9.90 -8.05
CA LEU A 121 12.78 -11.00 -8.95
C LEU A 121 12.07 -10.50 -10.21
N SER A 122 11.17 -9.51 -10.06
CA SER A 122 10.42 -8.91 -11.17
C SER A 122 11.24 -7.96 -12.03
N ALA A 123 12.28 -7.35 -11.46
CA ALA A 123 13.21 -6.50 -12.18
C ALA A 123 14.06 -7.34 -13.13
N ARG A 124 13.99 -7.07 -14.43
CA ARG A 124 14.73 -7.79 -15.50
C ARG A 124 16.24 -7.53 -15.49
N SER A 125 16.79 -6.96 -14.42
CA SER A 125 18.19 -6.59 -14.35
C SER A 125 19.08 -7.83 -14.13
N PRO A 126 20.02 -8.14 -15.06
CA PRO A 126 21.04 -9.16 -14.86
C PRO A 126 22.05 -8.78 -13.78
N TRP A 127 22.14 -7.49 -13.46
CA TRP A 127 23.07 -6.92 -12.50
C TRP A 127 22.30 -6.40 -11.30
N SER A 128 22.15 -7.26 -10.30
CA SER A 128 21.66 -6.85 -9.00
C SER A 128 22.80 -6.99 -8.00
N PRO A 129 23.26 -5.89 -7.36
CA PRO A 129 24.26 -6.00 -6.32
C PRO A 129 23.76 -6.94 -5.23
N SER A 130 24.63 -7.85 -4.80
CA SER A 130 24.39 -8.69 -3.62
C SER A 130 25.15 -8.08 -2.44
N PRO A 131 24.49 -7.81 -1.30
CA PRO A 131 23.07 -7.97 -1.04
C PRO A 131 22.23 -6.90 -1.76
N ARG A 132 21.02 -7.28 -2.20
CA ARG A 132 20.12 -6.33 -2.88
C ARG A 132 19.61 -5.30 -1.88
N PRO A 133 19.75 -3.99 -2.15
CA PRO A 133 19.32 -2.98 -1.21
C PRO A 133 17.80 -3.02 -1.02
N LEU A 134 17.37 -2.89 0.23
CA LEU A 134 15.97 -2.62 0.54
C LEU A 134 15.61 -1.21 0.08
N PRO A 135 14.40 -1.01 -0.49
CA PRO A 135 13.89 0.33 -0.73
C PRO A 135 13.86 1.14 0.57
N THR A 136 14.18 2.43 0.47
CA THR A 136 14.20 3.33 1.62
C THR A 136 12.80 3.53 2.21
N TRP A 137 12.73 4.03 3.45
CA TRP A 137 11.46 4.18 4.15
C TRP A 137 10.46 5.07 3.40
N ASP A 138 10.93 6.09 2.68
CA ASP A 138 10.13 7.01 1.89
C ASP A 138 9.67 6.38 0.57
N GLN A 139 10.46 5.51 -0.05
CA GLN A 139 10.02 4.66 -1.17
C GLN A 139 8.93 3.67 -0.74
N CYS A 140 9.08 3.09 0.44
CA CYS A 140 8.10 2.15 1.03
C CYS A 140 6.79 2.85 1.43
N ILE A 141 6.88 3.84 2.31
CA ILE A 141 5.71 4.48 2.95
C ILE A 141 5.12 5.57 2.05
N LEU A 142 5.96 6.48 1.56
CA LEU A 142 5.51 7.69 0.85
C LEU A 142 5.37 7.48 -0.66
N GLY A 143 5.98 6.42 -1.20
CA GLY A 143 5.97 6.14 -2.63
C GLY A 143 6.83 7.11 -3.43
N VAL A 144 7.97 7.52 -2.86
CA VAL A 144 9.05 8.16 -3.63
C VAL A 144 9.50 7.21 -4.74
N ASP A 145 9.91 7.77 -5.88
CA ASP A 145 10.34 6.98 -7.02
C ASP A 145 11.53 6.07 -6.68
N LEU A 146 11.51 4.88 -7.28
CA LEU A 146 12.62 3.95 -7.18
C LEU A 146 13.86 4.49 -7.90
N PRO A 147 15.05 3.95 -7.59
CA PRO A 147 16.26 4.24 -8.34
C PRO A 147 16.11 3.85 -9.82
N ASN A 148 16.92 4.45 -10.69
CA ASN A 148 16.85 4.25 -12.14
C ASN A 148 16.94 2.76 -12.53
N GLU A 149 17.71 1.97 -11.78
CA GLU A 149 17.91 0.53 -11.99
C GLU A 149 16.64 -0.30 -11.82
N LEU A 150 15.65 0.22 -11.07
CA LEU A 150 14.37 -0.44 -10.79
C LEU A 150 13.18 0.31 -11.39
N GLN A 151 13.42 1.34 -12.22
CA GLN A 151 12.37 2.21 -12.74
C GLN A 151 11.34 1.45 -13.60
N GLU A 152 11.76 0.39 -14.30
CA GLU A 152 10.85 -0.50 -15.05
C GLU A 152 9.80 -1.16 -14.15
N SER A 153 10.12 -1.36 -12.87
CA SER A 153 9.23 -1.96 -11.88
C SER A 153 8.46 -0.91 -11.05
N GLN A 154 8.55 0.38 -11.36
CA GLN A 154 7.92 1.46 -10.58
C GLN A 154 6.40 1.28 -10.45
N VAL A 155 5.72 0.86 -11.53
CA VAL A 155 4.27 0.63 -11.52
C VAL A 155 3.92 -0.56 -10.63
N LEU A 156 4.62 -1.68 -10.80
CA LEU A 156 4.44 -2.87 -9.96
C LEU A 156 4.71 -2.55 -8.49
N TRP A 157 5.84 -1.88 -8.20
CA TRP A 157 6.21 -1.45 -6.86
C TRP A 157 5.15 -0.57 -6.22
N SER A 158 4.63 0.40 -6.97
CA SER A 158 3.55 1.26 -6.50
C SER A 158 2.34 0.43 -6.07
N LEU A 159 1.96 -0.62 -6.81
CA LEU A 159 0.86 -1.50 -6.42
C LEU A 159 1.21 -2.32 -5.18
N ILE A 160 2.28 -3.13 -5.24
CA ILE A 160 2.63 -4.06 -4.17
C ILE A 160 3.01 -3.36 -2.87
N ARG A 161 3.62 -2.16 -2.89
CA ARG A 161 3.92 -1.42 -1.65
C ARG A 161 2.66 -1.07 -0.85
N GLY A 162 1.54 -0.77 -1.52
CA GLY A 162 0.30 -0.43 -0.83
C GLY A 162 -0.41 -1.66 -0.28
N ALA A 163 -0.35 -2.78 -1.00
CA ALA A 163 -0.75 -4.08 -0.45
C ALA A 163 0.12 -4.46 0.76
N THR A 164 1.44 -4.28 0.68
CA THR A 164 2.36 -4.52 1.80
C THR A 164 2.02 -3.69 3.03
N LEU A 165 1.84 -2.38 2.86
CA LEU A 165 1.43 -1.47 3.95
C LEU A 165 0.09 -1.89 4.55
N TRP A 166 -0.87 -2.29 3.72
CA TRP A 166 -2.15 -2.79 4.18
C TRP A 166 -2.01 -4.07 5.00
N VAL A 167 -1.23 -5.05 4.54
CA VAL A 167 -0.99 -6.30 5.27
C VAL A 167 -0.27 -6.05 6.59
N ILE A 168 0.76 -5.18 6.61
CA ILE A 168 1.42 -4.74 7.85
C ILE A 168 0.39 -4.16 8.83
N TRP A 169 -0.52 -3.31 8.34
CA TRP A 169 -1.58 -2.74 9.18
C TRP A 169 -2.50 -3.79 9.77
N ILE A 170 -2.93 -4.76 8.96
CA ILE A 170 -3.78 -5.86 9.43
C ILE A 170 -3.06 -6.67 10.50
N GLN A 171 -1.82 -7.11 10.26
CA GLN A 171 -1.04 -7.86 11.25
C GLN A 171 -0.83 -7.06 12.54
N ARG A 172 -0.48 -5.78 12.43
CA ARG A 172 -0.33 -4.91 13.60
C ARG A 172 -1.62 -4.83 14.40
N ASN A 173 -2.77 -4.68 13.74
CA ASN A 173 -4.06 -4.64 14.43
C ASN A 173 -4.43 -5.97 15.09
N GLN A 174 -4.10 -7.11 14.46
CA GLN A 174 -4.25 -8.42 15.08
C GLN A 174 -3.43 -8.52 16.37
N ARG A 175 -2.19 -8.02 16.34
CA ARG A 175 -1.33 -8.00 17.53
C ARG A 175 -1.88 -7.08 18.62
N VAL A 176 -2.25 -5.86 18.26
CA VAL A 176 -2.67 -4.83 19.21
C VAL A 176 -4.03 -5.10 19.83
N PHE A 177 -5.00 -5.58 19.06
CA PHE A 177 -6.39 -5.72 19.54
C PHE A 177 -6.75 -7.16 19.92
N HIS A 178 -6.05 -8.16 19.37
CA HIS A 178 -6.33 -9.57 19.62
C HIS A 178 -5.13 -10.34 20.19
N ASN A 179 -4.03 -9.64 20.54
CA ASN A 179 -2.80 -10.25 21.05
C ASN A 179 -2.20 -11.31 20.11
N ASN A 180 -2.54 -11.28 18.82
CA ASN A 180 -2.17 -12.31 17.84
C ASN A 180 -1.08 -11.79 16.89
N LEU A 181 0.15 -12.29 17.06
CA LEU A 181 1.23 -12.02 16.12
C LEU A 181 1.31 -13.15 15.09
N TRP A 182 1.22 -12.81 13.81
CA TRP A 182 1.34 -13.82 12.75
C TRP A 182 2.75 -14.40 12.70
N PRO A 183 2.86 -15.74 12.55
CA PRO A 183 4.10 -16.38 12.14
C PRO A 183 4.60 -15.80 10.81
N VAL A 184 5.92 -15.86 10.58
CA VAL A 184 6.55 -15.33 9.35
C VAL A 184 5.94 -15.94 8.10
N THR A 185 5.69 -17.25 8.12
CA THR A 185 5.10 -17.97 7.00
C THR A 185 3.72 -17.43 6.62
N VAL A 186 2.90 -17.10 7.63
CA VAL A 186 1.57 -16.54 7.45
C VAL A 186 1.65 -15.11 6.90
N LEU A 187 2.52 -14.26 7.45
CA LEU A 187 2.72 -12.89 6.95
C LEU A 187 3.11 -12.88 5.47
N GLU A 188 4.13 -13.63 5.11
CA GLU A 188 4.62 -13.71 3.73
C GLU A 188 3.57 -14.32 2.78
N GLN A 189 2.79 -15.31 3.24
CA GLN A 189 1.67 -15.82 2.43
C GLN A 189 0.58 -14.77 2.23
N GLN A 190 0.21 -14.02 3.28
CA GLN A 190 -0.78 -12.95 3.18
C GLN A 190 -0.32 -11.81 2.25
N LEU A 191 0.97 -11.51 2.23
CA LEU A 191 1.55 -10.59 1.25
C LEU A 191 1.43 -11.14 -0.17
N TRP A 192 1.81 -12.41 -0.36
CA TRP A 192 1.74 -13.06 -1.67
C TRP A 192 0.31 -13.11 -2.22
N ASP A 193 -0.65 -13.51 -1.39
CA ASP A 193 -2.08 -13.54 -1.73
C ASP A 193 -2.58 -12.14 -2.11
N ALA A 194 -2.20 -11.10 -1.35
CA ALA A 194 -2.56 -9.72 -1.67
C ALA A 194 -1.95 -9.23 -3.00
N PHE A 195 -0.75 -9.68 -3.36
CA PHE A 195 -0.15 -9.35 -4.66
C PHE A 195 -0.83 -10.10 -5.81
N LEU A 196 -1.19 -11.36 -5.60
CA LEU A 196 -1.99 -12.14 -6.56
C LEU A 196 -3.36 -11.49 -6.77
N ASP A 197 -4.04 -11.06 -5.72
CA ASP A 197 -5.34 -10.38 -5.81
C ASP A 197 -5.28 -9.14 -6.72
N LEU A 198 -4.20 -8.36 -6.63
CA LEU A 198 -3.97 -7.21 -7.52
C LEU A 198 -3.82 -7.65 -8.99
N ALA A 199 -3.09 -8.72 -9.24
CA ALA A 199 -2.93 -9.29 -10.57
C ALA A 199 -4.24 -9.88 -11.12
N HIS A 200 -5.03 -10.56 -10.28
CA HIS A 200 -6.37 -11.05 -10.58
C HIS A 200 -7.30 -9.90 -10.98
N VAL A 201 -7.32 -8.80 -10.22
CA VAL A 201 -8.12 -7.62 -10.54
C VAL A 201 -7.72 -7.03 -11.88
N ALA A 202 -6.41 -6.96 -12.17
CA ALA A 202 -5.91 -6.47 -13.45
C ALA A 202 -6.31 -7.39 -14.62
N TRP A 203 -6.30 -8.72 -14.42
CA TRP A 203 -6.77 -9.67 -15.42
C TRP A 203 -8.29 -9.59 -15.63
N ASN A 204 -9.08 -9.54 -14.55
CA ASN A 204 -10.53 -9.44 -14.62
C ASN A 204 -10.99 -8.17 -15.36
N LYS A 205 -10.20 -7.09 -15.32
CA LYS A 205 -10.41 -5.89 -16.13
C LYS A 205 -10.35 -6.19 -17.63
N ILE A 206 -9.44 -7.06 -18.07
CA ILE A 206 -9.34 -7.49 -19.48
C ILE A 206 -10.58 -8.29 -19.85
N SER A 207 -10.93 -9.33 -19.09
CA SER A 207 -12.11 -10.16 -19.34
C SER A 207 -13.40 -9.34 -19.35
N TRP A 208 -13.53 -8.37 -18.44
CA TRP A 208 -14.67 -7.47 -18.45
C TRP A 208 -14.71 -6.59 -19.72
N CYS A 209 -13.57 -6.08 -20.19
CA CYS A 209 -13.50 -5.32 -21.43
C CYS A 209 -13.83 -6.19 -22.66
N GLU A 210 -13.45 -7.47 -22.66
CA GLU A 210 -13.80 -8.41 -23.74
C GLU A 210 -15.30 -8.54 -23.93
N GLU A 211 -16.05 -8.63 -22.83
CA GLU A 211 -17.51 -8.78 -22.86
C GLU A 211 -18.27 -7.47 -23.04
N ASN A 212 -17.78 -6.37 -22.44
CA ASN A 212 -18.59 -5.15 -22.26
C ASN A 212 -18.06 -3.93 -23.02
N GLN A 213 -16.76 -3.84 -23.27
CA GLN A 213 -16.14 -2.66 -23.87
C GLN A 213 -14.92 -3.01 -24.74
N PRO A 214 -15.12 -3.55 -25.95
CA PRO A 214 -14.03 -4.09 -26.76
C PRO A 214 -12.93 -3.09 -27.12
N GLN A 215 -13.28 -1.80 -27.22
CA GLN A 215 -12.31 -0.72 -27.48
C GLN A 215 -11.27 -0.56 -26.36
N GLY A 216 -11.58 -1.02 -25.13
CA GLY A 216 -10.70 -0.92 -23.97
C GLY A 216 -9.71 -2.09 -23.81
N ILE A 217 -9.92 -3.19 -24.53
CA ILE A 217 -9.15 -4.44 -24.37
C ILE A 217 -7.66 -4.19 -24.61
N THR A 218 -7.29 -3.57 -25.75
CA THR A 218 -5.88 -3.35 -26.13
C THR A 218 -5.11 -2.63 -25.03
N ARG A 219 -5.71 -1.57 -24.46
CA ARG A 219 -5.09 -0.81 -23.37
C ARG A 219 -4.98 -1.65 -22.09
N ALA A 220 -6.06 -2.34 -21.70
CA ALA A 220 -6.05 -3.16 -20.48
C ALA A 220 -5.02 -4.31 -20.57
N THR A 221 -4.90 -4.94 -21.73
CA THR A 221 -3.93 -5.99 -22.02
C THR A 221 -2.50 -5.45 -21.95
N GLU A 222 -2.23 -4.28 -22.53
CA GLU A 222 -0.90 -3.67 -22.47
C GLU A 222 -0.50 -3.27 -21.04
N GLU A 223 -1.41 -2.64 -20.29
CA GLU A 223 -1.21 -2.31 -18.87
C GLU A 223 -0.90 -3.57 -18.04
N PHE A 224 -1.64 -4.66 -18.28
CA PHE A 224 -1.43 -5.93 -17.59
C PHE A 224 -0.08 -6.55 -17.94
N ARG A 225 0.27 -6.61 -19.23
CA ARG A 225 1.52 -7.19 -19.73
C ARG A 225 2.73 -6.44 -19.21
N THR A 226 2.71 -5.12 -19.27
CA THR A 226 3.83 -4.29 -18.80
C THR A 226 4.03 -4.40 -17.29
N THR A 227 2.95 -4.54 -16.52
CA THR A 227 3.03 -4.57 -15.04
C THR A 227 3.29 -5.96 -14.47
N TRP A 228 2.64 -7.01 -14.98
CA TRP A 228 2.56 -8.32 -14.30
C TRP A 228 3.21 -9.49 -15.05
N LEU A 229 3.43 -9.36 -16.36
CA LEU A 229 4.05 -10.41 -17.19
C LEU A 229 5.59 -10.50 -17.17
N PRO A 230 6.41 -9.47 -16.87
CA PRO A 230 7.84 -9.45 -17.22
C PRO A 230 8.71 -10.62 -16.72
N VAL A 231 8.24 -11.39 -15.73
CA VAL A 231 8.99 -12.50 -15.09
C VAL A 231 8.16 -13.79 -14.91
N GLY A 232 6.86 -13.79 -15.24
CA GLY A 232 6.01 -14.98 -15.03
C GLY A 232 5.90 -15.42 -13.56
N LEU A 233 6.22 -14.53 -12.61
CA LEU A 233 6.28 -14.81 -11.19
C LEU A 233 4.88 -15.12 -10.60
N PHE A 234 3.88 -14.35 -11.03
CA PHE A 234 2.51 -14.40 -10.53
C PHE A 234 1.64 -15.45 -11.24
N PHE A 235 1.94 -15.76 -12.49
CA PHE A 235 1.17 -16.70 -13.31
C PHE A 235 1.97 -17.19 -14.53
N THR A 236 1.51 -18.30 -15.10
CA THR A 236 1.92 -18.77 -16.43
C THR A 236 0.74 -18.65 -17.39
N LEU A 237 0.97 -18.12 -18.59
CA LEU A 237 -0.11 -18.02 -19.60
C LEU A 237 -0.34 -19.38 -20.26
N THR A 238 -1.61 -19.79 -20.33
CA THR A 238 -2.06 -20.99 -21.05
C THR A 238 -3.10 -20.59 -22.10
N GLU A 239 -3.48 -21.52 -22.99
CA GLU A 239 -4.55 -21.30 -23.98
C GLU A 239 -5.90 -20.92 -23.33
N ARG A 240 -6.12 -21.34 -22.08
CA ARG A 240 -7.35 -21.07 -21.31
C ARG A 240 -7.25 -19.83 -20.41
N GLY A 241 -6.16 -19.07 -20.49
CA GLY A 241 -5.88 -17.93 -19.62
C GLY A 241 -4.76 -18.17 -18.61
N PRO A 242 -4.58 -17.28 -17.61
CA PRO A 242 -3.50 -17.36 -16.65
C PRO A 242 -3.72 -18.50 -15.64
N ARG A 243 -2.70 -19.35 -15.48
CA ARG A 243 -2.57 -20.27 -14.35
C ARG A 243 -1.79 -19.57 -13.25
N TRP A 244 -2.51 -19.15 -12.21
CA TRP A 244 -1.98 -18.41 -11.06
C TRP A 244 -1.02 -19.23 -10.21
N ASN A 245 0.05 -18.60 -9.73
CA ASN A 245 1.05 -19.19 -8.87
C ASN A 245 0.77 -18.88 -7.40
N TYR A 246 0.07 -19.77 -6.69
CA TYR A 246 -0.22 -19.60 -5.26
C TYR A 246 0.96 -19.92 -4.33
N GLN A 247 2.04 -20.48 -4.89
CA GLN A 247 3.26 -20.75 -4.14
C GLN A 247 4.13 -19.49 -4.11
N ARG A 248 4.27 -18.90 -2.91
CA ARG A 248 5.15 -17.77 -2.67
C ARG A 248 6.61 -18.08 -3.05
N PRO A 249 7.39 -17.10 -3.55
CA PRO A 249 8.82 -17.30 -3.79
C PRO A 249 9.58 -17.53 -2.46
N PRO A 250 10.68 -18.30 -2.48
CA PRO A 250 11.51 -18.48 -1.29
C PRO A 250 12.23 -17.17 -0.92
N THR A 251 12.16 -16.80 0.36
CA THR A 251 12.79 -15.58 0.90
C THR A 251 14.23 -15.79 1.37
N ASP A 252 14.70 -17.04 1.42
CA ASP A 252 16.05 -17.43 1.89
C ASP A 252 17.19 -16.84 1.03
N LEU A 253 16.87 -16.24 -0.13
CA LEU A 253 17.81 -15.55 -1.00
C LEU A 253 18.36 -14.24 -0.40
N PHE A 254 17.74 -13.70 0.65
CA PHE A 254 18.05 -12.38 1.22
C PHE A 254 18.33 -12.39 2.72
N LEU A 255 18.32 -13.58 3.33
CA LEU A 255 18.65 -13.81 4.73
C LEU A 255 19.90 -14.70 4.79
N SER A 256 21.05 -14.14 4.48
CA SER A 256 22.32 -14.64 5.03
C SER A 256 22.84 -13.61 6.04
N PRO A 257 23.49 -14.08 7.13
CA PRO A 257 23.86 -13.27 8.28
C PRO A 257 24.78 -12.09 7.95
#